data_AF-A0AA47JIM1-F1
#
_entry.id   AF-A0AA47JIM1-F1
#
_cell.length_a   1.000
_cell.length_b   1.000
_cell.length_c   1.000
_cell.angle_alpha   90.00
_cell.angle_beta   90.00
_cell.angle_gamma   90.00
#
_symmetry.space_group_name_H-M   'P 1'
#
loop_
_entity.id
_entity.type
_entity.pdbx_description
1 polymer ?
#
loop_
_entity_poly.entity_id
_entity_poly.type
_entity_poly.pdbx_seq_one_letter_code
_entity_poly.pdbx_strand_id
1 'polypeptide(L)'
;MLAYFLLRSKRMRIPLSYLAYSLATVYHETAYNMQPVEEYGKGVGHEYGIPDPITGQTYYGRGDVQVTWKYNYERLSRLLFNIYTLEQGVDLVNNPNLLLTPIYSAQATLIGMATGLFTGSKYSDYLDQEIPDYVNARRIINGTDRAETIAGYAHDFERALKLAFGFSLDRTTVRNGARGVDVRELQLNLGLNADGIFGNGTEASVKAFQNKYGLSDDGIVGKNTWKKIESVFYWGEA
;
A
#
# COMPACT_ATOMS: atom_id res chain seq x y z
N MET A 1 14.39 -5.09 -11.40
CA MET A 1 15.34 -6.17 -11.04
C MET A 1 16.59 -5.66 -10.29
N LEU A 2 17.10 -4.45 -10.57
CA LEU A 2 18.31 -3.92 -9.89
C LEU A 2 18.05 -3.26 -8.51
N ALA A 3 16.95 -2.51 -8.32
CA ALA A 3 16.58 -2.00 -6.99
C ALA A 3 16.23 -3.12 -5.99
N TYR A 4 15.74 -4.26 -6.50
CA TYR A 4 15.54 -5.49 -5.75
C TYR A 4 16.86 -6.10 -5.24
N PHE A 5 17.97 -5.89 -5.96
CA PHE A 5 19.29 -6.41 -5.57
C PHE A 5 19.96 -5.59 -4.45
N LEU A 6 19.72 -4.28 -4.40
CA LEU A 6 20.38 -3.38 -3.44
C LEU A 6 19.67 -3.32 -2.09
N LEU A 7 18.34 -3.53 -2.05
CA LEU A 7 17.66 -3.79 -0.78
C LEU A 7 18.14 -5.10 -0.12
N ARG A 8 18.59 -6.08 -0.92
CA ARG A 8 19.19 -7.34 -0.43
C ARG A 8 20.66 -7.24 -0.04
N SER A 9 21.44 -6.30 -0.59
CA SER A 9 22.89 -6.24 -0.34
C SER A 9 23.25 -5.87 1.11
N LYS A 10 22.28 -5.42 1.92
CA LYS A 10 22.38 -5.25 3.38
C LYS A 10 21.33 -6.04 4.18
N ARG A 11 20.97 -7.29 3.83
CA ARG A 11 20.06 -8.15 4.65
C ARG A 11 18.79 -7.45 5.20
N MET A 12 18.29 -6.38 4.58
CA MET A 12 17.05 -5.75 5.00
C MET A 12 15.91 -6.46 4.29
N ARG A 13 15.34 -7.45 4.97
CA ARG A 13 14.03 -7.97 4.59
C ARG A 13 13.02 -6.90 4.98
N ILE A 14 12.50 -6.16 4.00
CA ILE A 14 11.38 -5.24 4.24
C ILE A 14 10.22 -6.09 4.77
N PRO A 15 9.67 -5.79 5.98
CA PRO A 15 8.52 -6.51 6.50
C PRO A 15 7.34 -6.46 5.52
N LEU A 16 6.53 -7.52 5.46
CA LEU A 16 5.34 -7.53 4.60
C LEU A 16 4.38 -6.41 4.96
N SER A 17 4.30 -6.04 6.24
CA SER A 17 3.47 -4.93 6.71
C SER A 17 3.91 -3.59 6.12
N TYR A 18 5.21 -3.36 5.99
CA TYR A 18 5.74 -2.13 5.40
C TYR A 18 5.38 -2.06 3.91
N LEU A 19 5.59 -3.17 3.18
CA LEU A 19 5.24 -3.25 1.76
C LEU A 19 3.74 -3.07 1.54
N ALA A 20 2.92 -3.76 2.33
CA ALA A 20 1.48 -3.69 2.25
C ALA A 20 0.97 -2.27 2.50
N TYR A 21 1.47 -1.62 3.54
CA TYR A 21 1.11 -0.25 3.86
C TYR A 21 1.61 0.77 2.82
N SER A 22 2.79 0.54 2.25
CA SER A 22 3.31 1.34 1.12
C SER A 22 2.36 1.26 -0.07
N LEU A 23 2.00 0.05 -0.50
CA LEU A 23 1.11 -0.18 -1.63
C LEU A 23 -0.28 0.43 -1.38
N ALA A 24 -0.82 0.27 -0.17
CA ALA A 24 -2.08 0.87 0.24
C ALA A 24 -2.07 2.40 0.16
N THR A 25 -0.99 3.00 0.64
CA THR A 25 -0.77 4.45 0.57
C THR A 25 -0.72 4.90 -0.89
N VAL A 26 0.16 4.31 -1.71
CA VAL A 26 0.31 4.68 -3.12
C VAL A 26 -1.00 4.48 -3.89
N TYR A 27 -1.72 3.40 -3.62
CA TYR A 27 -3.02 3.12 -4.23
C TYR A 27 -4.02 4.24 -3.93
N HIS A 28 -4.05 4.73 -2.70
CA HIS A 28 -4.93 5.83 -2.31
C HIS A 28 -4.48 7.17 -2.91
N GLU A 29 -3.21 7.53 -2.73
CA GLU A 29 -2.65 8.84 -3.11
C GLU A 29 -2.66 9.07 -4.64
N THR A 30 -2.56 8.00 -5.42
CA THR A 30 -2.55 8.07 -6.90
C THR A 30 -3.94 7.93 -7.54
N ALA A 31 -5.00 8.07 -6.75
CA ALA A 31 -6.38 7.83 -7.18
C ALA A 31 -6.54 6.48 -7.89
N TYR A 32 -5.95 5.43 -7.29
CA TYR A 32 -6.03 4.04 -7.71
C TYR A 32 -5.24 3.67 -8.99
N ASN A 33 -4.48 4.60 -9.57
CA ASN A 33 -3.73 4.37 -10.81
C ASN A 33 -2.37 3.71 -10.60
N MET A 34 -1.80 3.79 -9.39
CA MET A 34 -0.47 3.25 -9.06
C MET A 34 0.63 3.77 -10.01
N GLN A 35 0.55 5.05 -10.37
CA GLN A 35 1.53 5.74 -11.20
C GLN A 35 1.99 7.03 -10.50
N PRO A 36 3.29 7.38 -10.59
CA PRO A 36 3.77 8.68 -10.16
C PRO A 36 3.07 9.82 -10.93
N VAL A 37 2.58 10.83 -10.22
CA VAL A 37 1.86 11.96 -10.82
C VAL A 37 2.39 13.31 -10.33
N GLU A 38 2.13 14.35 -11.11
CA GLU A 38 2.34 15.75 -10.71
C GLU A 38 1.08 16.30 -10.02
N GLU A 39 1.27 17.13 -8.99
CA GLU A 39 0.21 17.90 -8.36
C GLU A 39 -0.47 18.83 -9.38
N TYR A 40 -1.79 18.72 -9.52
CA TYR A 40 -2.56 19.65 -10.35
C TYR A 40 -2.42 21.08 -9.83
N GLY A 41 -2.16 22.03 -10.72
CA GLY A 41 -1.93 23.42 -10.32
C GLY A 41 -0.56 23.68 -9.69
N LYS A 42 0.31 22.67 -9.55
CA LYS A 42 1.75 22.82 -9.26
C LYS A 42 2.06 23.74 -8.06
N GLY A 43 1.26 23.64 -6.99
CA GLY A 43 1.44 24.41 -5.76
C GLY A 43 1.02 25.88 -5.83
N VAL A 44 0.21 26.29 -6.81
CA VAL A 44 -0.33 27.67 -6.87
C VAL A 44 -0.96 28.05 -5.53
N GLY A 45 -0.49 29.16 -4.94
CA GLY A 45 -0.94 29.65 -3.64
C GLY A 45 -0.15 29.13 -2.43
N HIS A 46 0.81 28.22 -2.64
CA HIS A 46 1.68 27.67 -1.60
C HIS A 46 3.14 28.09 -1.79
N GLU A 47 3.89 28.22 -0.69
CA GLU A 47 5.31 28.59 -0.73
C GLU A 47 6.16 27.61 -1.56
N TYR A 48 5.88 26.31 -1.47
CA TYR A 48 6.57 25.30 -2.27
C TYR A 48 6.28 25.37 -3.78
N GLY A 49 5.23 26.11 -4.17
CA GLY A 49 4.85 26.39 -5.55
C GLY A 49 5.56 27.62 -6.16
N ILE A 50 6.31 28.37 -5.35
CA ILE A 50 7.13 29.48 -5.83
C ILE A 50 8.44 28.91 -6.39
N PRO A 51 8.85 29.27 -7.62
CA PRO A 51 10.15 28.86 -8.15
C PRO A 51 11.29 29.30 -7.23
N ASP A 52 12.18 28.37 -6.91
CA ASP A 52 13.35 28.67 -6.09
C ASP A 52 14.28 29.64 -6.83
N PRO A 53 14.74 30.74 -6.19
CA PRO A 53 15.48 31.79 -6.86
C PRO A 53 16.87 31.35 -7.33
N ILE A 54 17.40 30.23 -6.84
CA ILE A 54 18.73 29.72 -7.19
C ILE A 54 18.61 28.69 -8.31
N THR A 55 17.72 27.70 -8.16
CA THR A 55 17.61 26.58 -9.12
C THR A 55 16.62 26.86 -10.24
N GLY A 56 15.71 27.83 -10.06
CA GLY A 56 14.59 28.08 -10.96
C GLY A 56 13.51 26.99 -10.93
N GLN A 57 13.68 25.94 -10.12
CA GLN A 57 12.76 24.82 -10.03
C GLN A 57 11.63 25.09 -9.04
N THR A 58 10.48 24.49 -9.29
CA THR A 58 9.34 24.47 -8.36
C THR A 58 9.17 23.09 -7.73
N TYR A 59 9.04 23.04 -6.41
CA TYR A 59 9.00 21.82 -5.60
C TYR A 59 7.58 21.47 -5.13
N TYR A 60 6.63 21.53 -6.07
CA TYR A 60 5.28 20.99 -5.91
C TYR A 60 5.26 19.46 -5.90
N GLY A 61 4.11 18.88 -5.50
CA GLY A 61 3.92 17.45 -5.32
C GLY A 61 4.29 16.64 -6.55
N ARG A 62 5.22 15.70 -6.38
CA ARG A 62 5.54 14.69 -7.40
C ARG A 62 5.67 13.30 -6.78
N GLY A 63 5.46 12.29 -7.61
CA GLY A 63 5.65 10.90 -7.21
C GLY A 63 4.40 10.27 -6.61
N ASP A 64 4.57 9.06 -6.11
CA ASP A 64 3.49 8.21 -5.62
C ASP A 64 2.85 8.73 -4.32
N VAL A 65 3.57 9.57 -3.58
CA VAL A 65 3.14 10.16 -2.29
C VAL A 65 3.25 11.67 -2.25
N GLN A 66 3.22 12.33 -3.43
CA GLN A 66 3.17 13.79 -3.56
C GLN A 66 4.24 14.54 -2.74
N VAL A 67 5.52 14.22 -2.98
CA VAL A 67 6.64 14.89 -2.29
C VAL A 67 6.65 16.39 -2.65
N THR A 68 6.54 17.25 -1.64
CA THR A 68 6.57 18.72 -1.75
C THR A 68 7.78 19.29 -1.02
N TRP A 69 8.09 20.57 -1.23
CA TRP A 69 9.14 21.36 -0.58
C TRP A 69 10.59 20.99 -0.95
N LYS A 70 11.42 22.01 -1.23
CA LYS A 70 12.83 21.85 -1.60
C LYS A 70 13.64 20.99 -0.62
N TYR A 71 13.45 21.18 0.68
CA TYR A 71 14.21 20.43 1.70
C TYR A 71 13.96 18.91 1.63
N ASN A 72 12.78 18.46 1.20
CA ASN A 72 12.50 17.04 0.97
C ASN A 72 13.24 16.53 -0.25
N TYR A 73 13.26 17.30 -1.34
CA TYR A 73 14.05 16.98 -2.53
C TYR A 73 15.55 16.91 -2.21
N GLU A 74 16.08 17.82 -1.39
CA GLU A 74 17.49 17.80 -0.94
C GLU A 74 17.81 16.56 -0.09
N ARG A 75 16.92 16.20 0.85
CA ARG A 75 17.09 15.00 1.68
C ARG A 75 17.04 13.73 0.84
N LEU A 76 16.01 13.59 0.00
CA LEU A 76 15.88 12.46 -0.90
C LEU A 76 17.06 12.37 -1.87
N SER A 77 17.57 13.51 -2.36
CA SER A 77 18.72 13.53 -3.26
C SER A 77 19.94 12.79 -2.68
N ARG A 78 20.13 12.85 -1.36
CA ARG A 78 21.23 12.15 -0.67
C ARG A 78 20.94 10.67 -0.41
N LEU A 79 19.67 10.31 -0.24
CA LEU A 79 19.25 8.98 0.18
C LEU A 79 18.93 8.04 -0.98
N LEU A 80 18.42 8.58 -2.10
CA LEU A 80 18.04 7.77 -3.24
C LEU A 80 19.26 7.16 -3.92
N PHE A 81 19.10 5.92 -4.37
CA PHE A 81 20.12 5.21 -5.13
C PHE A 81 19.94 5.48 -6.62
N ASN A 82 21.02 5.92 -7.26
CA ASN A 82 21.07 6.17 -8.69
C ASN A 82 21.27 4.87 -9.46
N ILE A 83 20.31 4.53 -10.32
CA ILE A 83 20.32 3.25 -11.03
C ILE A 83 21.33 3.17 -12.17
N TYR A 84 21.92 4.31 -12.57
CA TYR A 84 22.91 4.36 -13.64
C TYR A 84 24.33 4.33 -13.10
N THR A 85 24.61 5.09 -12.04
CA THR A 85 25.95 5.12 -11.42
C THR A 85 26.15 3.99 -10.41
N LEU A 86 25.05 3.39 -9.94
CA LEU A 86 25.05 2.38 -8.89
C LEU A 86 25.59 2.91 -7.54
N GLU A 87 25.33 4.18 -7.25
CA GLU A 87 25.73 4.85 -6.02
C GLU A 87 24.56 5.60 -5.37
N GLN A 88 24.67 5.92 -4.08
CA GLN A 88 23.74 6.84 -3.42
C GLN A 88 23.97 8.26 -3.94
N GLY A 89 22.89 8.98 -4.24
CA GLY A 89 22.95 10.33 -4.79
C GLY A 89 22.17 10.47 -6.09
N VAL A 90 21.06 11.20 -6.07
CA VAL A 90 20.28 11.56 -7.25
C VAL A 90 19.99 13.06 -7.18
N ASP A 91 20.32 13.84 -8.21
CA ASP A 91 20.10 15.29 -8.19
C ASP A 91 18.63 15.66 -8.46
N LEU A 92 17.78 15.45 -7.45
CA LEU A 92 16.37 15.81 -7.51
C LEU A 92 16.16 17.33 -7.35
N VAL A 93 17.15 18.04 -6.82
CA VAL A 93 17.07 19.50 -6.59
C VAL A 93 17.05 20.24 -7.92
N ASN A 94 17.92 19.86 -8.87
CA ASN A 94 17.91 20.44 -10.21
C ASN A 94 17.05 19.65 -11.20
N ASN A 95 16.74 18.38 -10.91
CA ASN A 95 15.94 17.51 -11.78
C ASN A 95 14.73 16.90 -11.02
N PRO A 96 13.79 17.73 -10.53
CA PRO A 96 12.69 17.25 -9.68
C PRO A 96 11.74 16.27 -10.39
N ASN A 97 11.69 16.30 -11.73
CA ASN A 97 10.89 15.37 -12.54
C ASN A 97 11.40 13.92 -12.48
N LEU A 98 12.60 13.67 -11.95
CA LEU A 98 13.05 12.31 -11.67
C LEU A 98 12.12 11.57 -10.71
N LEU A 99 11.39 12.26 -9.82
CA LEU A 99 10.35 11.66 -8.99
C LEU A 99 9.12 11.18 -9.77
N LEU A 100 8.98 11.50 -11.05
CA LEU A 100 7.97 10.91 -11.93
C LEU A 100 8.44 9.59 -12.56
N THR A 101 9.71 9.23 -12.36
CA THR A 101 10.22 7.92 -12.78
C THR A 101 9.83 6.89 -11.72
N PRO A 102 9.14 5.78 -12.08
CA PRO A 102 8.62 4.80 -11.11
C PRO A 102 9.65 4.31 -10.09
N ILE A 103 10.89 4.09 -10.52
CA ILE A 103 11.94 3.56 -9.63
C ILE A 103 12.43 4.57 -8.58
N TYR A 104 12.46 5.87 -8.91
CA TYR A 104 12.85 6.90 -7.95
C TYR A 104 11.69 7.27 -7.03
N SER A 105 10.47 7.29 -7.57
CA SER A 105 9.23 7.47 -6.81
C SER A 105 9.04 6.38 -5.75
N ALA A 106 9.20 5.10 -6.13
CA ALA A 106 9.11 3.98 -5.21
C ALA A 106 10.18 4.04 -4.12
N GLN A 107 11.43 4.39 -4.47
CA GLN A 107 12.49 4.58 -3.47
C GLN A 107 12.16 5.74 -2.52
N ALA A 108 11.68 6.88 -3.04
CA ALA A 108 11.30 8.02 -2.21
C ALA A 108 10.18 7.70 -1.23
N THR A 109 9.18 6.93 -1.67
CA THR A 109 8.08 6.44 -0.82
C THR A 109 8.63 5.56 0.31
N LEU A 110 9.35 4.48 -0.04
CA LEU A 110 9.85 3.52 0.94
C LEU A 110 10.83 4.16 1.93
N ILE A 111 11.78 4.94 1.43
CA ILE A 111 12.80 5.59 2.27
C ILE A 111 12.16 6.70 3.12
N GLY A 112 11.28 7.51 2.54
CA GLY A 112 10.63 8.60 3.26
C GLY A 112 9.80 8.09 4.43
N MET A 113 9.01 7.04 4.21
CA MET A 113 8.21 6.39 5.25
C MET A 113 9.07 5.64 6.28
N ALA A 114 10.21 5.08 5.88
CA ALA A 114 11.14 4.41 6.82
C ALA A 114 11.91 5.39 7.71
N THR A 115 12.17 6.60 7.21
CA THR A 115 13.01 7.60 7.89
C THR A 115 12.21 8.70 8.59
N GLY A 116 10.88 8.70 8.44
CA GLY A 116 10.01 9.75 8.96
C GLY A 116 10.19 11.10 8.25
N LEU A 117 10.55 11.07 6.96
CA LEU A 117 10.87 12.27 6.19
C LEU A 117 9.66 13.22 6.05
N PHE A 118 8.45 12.67 5.93
CA PHE A 118 7.27 13.46 5.60
C PHE A 118 6.68 14.18 6.82
N THR A 119 6.49 13.47 7.93
CA THR A 119 5.82 14.00 9.14
C THR A 119 6.62 13.83 10.43
N GLY A 120 7.77 13.14 10.37
CA GLY A 120 8.52 12.67 11.55
C GLY A 120 8.13 11.25 12.00
N SER A 121 6.92 10.79 11.68
CA SER A 121 6.47 9.43 11.95
C SER A 121 7.01 8.44 10.91
N LYS A 122 7.42 7.25 11.36
CA LYS A 122 8.02 6.20 10.53
C LYS A 122 7.29 4.86 10.66
N TYR A 123 7.57 3.92 9.76
CA TYR A 123 6.98 2.57 9.82
C TYR A 123 7.10 1.92 11.20
N SER A 124 8.29 1.95 11.80
CA SER A 124 8.55 1.26 13.08
C SER A 124 7.79 1.85 14.26
N ASP A 125 7.19 3.04 14.13
CA ASP A 125 6.33 3.60 15.16
C ASP A 125 4.96 2.89 15.23
N TYR A 126 4.56 2.15 14.18
CA TYR A 126 3.21 1.56 14.06
C TYR A 126 3.19 0.10 13.60
N LEU A 127 4.20 -0.35 12.85
CA LEU A 127 4.11 -1.58 12.07
C LEU A 127 5.03 -2.72 12.57
N ASP A 128 5.90 -2.46 13.55
CA ASP A 128 6.84 -3.45 14.13
C ASP A 128 6.25 -4.24 15.29
N GLN A 129 5.06 -3.87 15.74
CA GLN A 129 4.29 -4.59 16.75
C GLN A 129 3.73 -5.91 16.21
N GLU A 130 3.33 -6.82 17.10
CA GLU A 130 2.79 -8.14 16.77
C GLU A 130 1.61 -8.07 15.78
N ILE A 131 0.76 -7.06 15.93
CA ILE A 131 -0.36 -6.76 15.03
C ILE A 131 -0.16 -5.35 14.48
N PRO A 132 0.29 -5.17 13.21
CA PRO A 132 0.56 -3.85 12.63
C PRO A 132 -0.64 -2.89 12.74
N ASP A 133 -0.40 -1.67 13.22
CA ASP A 133 -1.43 -0.62 13.35
C ASP A 133 -1.51 0.21 12.06
N TYR A 134 -2.18 -0.33 11.05
CA TYR A 134 -2.32 0.37 9.76
C TYR A 134 -3.19 1.63 9.83
N VAL A 135 -4.09 1.73 10.81
CA VAL A 135 -4.94 2.92 10.97
C VAL A 135 -4.07 4.10 11.41
N ASN A 136 -3.28 3.91 12.46
CA ASN A 136 -2.44 5.00 12.96
C ASN A 136 -1.22 5.26 12.09
N ALA A 137 -0.79 4.29 11.28
CA ALA A 137 0.26 4.47 10.28
C ALA A 137 -0.04 5.57 9.25
N ARG A 138 -1.29 6.04 9.11
CA ARG A 138 -1.62 7.23 8.28
C ARG A 138 -0.75 8.43 8.61
N ARG A 139 -0.36 8.56 9.89
CA ARG A 139 0.55 9.58 10.41
C ARG A 139 1.90 9.66 9.73
N ILE A 140 2.36 8.59 9.08
CA ILE A 140 3.62 8.57 8.34
C ILE A 140 3.60 9.53 7.15
N ILE A 141 2.44 9.73 6.51
CA ILE A 141 2.29 10.52 5.28
C ILE A 141 1.52 11.81 5.54
N ASN A 142 0.42 11.74 6.28
CA ASN A 142 -0.47 12.87 6.55
C ASN A 142 -1.10 12.69 7.95
N GLY A 143 -2.16 13.42 8.30
CA GLY A 143 -2.89 13.25 9.58
C GLY A 143 -3.59 11.90 9.71
N THR A 144 -4.92 11.91 9.88
CA THR A 144 -5.74 10.67 9.99
C THR A 144 -6.88 10.64 8.98
N ASP A 145 -6.79 11.47 7.94
CA ASP A 145 -7.71 11.45 6.82
C ASP A 145 -7.69 10.07 6.16
N ARG A 146 -8.88 9.49 5.94
CA ARG A 146 -9.05 8.19 5.26
C ARG A 146 -8.27 7.02 5.88
N ALA A 147 -7.82 7.14 7.13
CA ALA A 147 -6.99 6.15 7.81
C ALA A 147 -7.59 4.73 7.77
N GLU A 148 -8.87 4.59 8.09
CA GLU A 148 -9.59 3.31 8.05
C GLU A 148 -9.65 2.71 6.63
N THR A 149 -9.86 3.56 5.62
CA THR A 149 -9.91 3.13 4.22
C THR A 149 -8.55 2.61 3.76
N ILE A 150 -7.47 3.34 4.07
CA ILE A 150 -6.10 2.94 3.72
C ILE A 150 -5.68 1.70 4.50
N ALA A 151 -6.06 1.59 5.78
CA ALA A 151 -5.84 0.38 6.58
C ALA A 151 -6.53 -0.84 5.97
N GLY A 152 -7.76 -0.68 5.47
CA GLY A 152 -8.46 -1.71 4.71
C GLY A 152 -7.65 -2.19 3.50
N TYR A 153 -7.13 -1.26 2.69
CA TYR A 153 -6.25 -1.62 1.57
C TYR A 153 -4.96 -2.30 2.02
N ALA A 154 -4.36 -1.85 3.12
CA ALA A 154 -3.14 -2.45 3.66
C ALA A 154 -3.37 -3.91 4.09
N HIS A 155 -4.51 -4.21 4.73
CA HIS A 155 -4.88 -5.58 5.04
C HIS A 155 -5.05 -6.45 3.80
N ASP A 156 -5.66 -5.94 2.72
CA ASP A 156 -5.79 -6.68 1.46
C ASP A 156 -4.43 -6.96 0.83
N PHE A 157 -3.59 -5.94 0.73
CA PHE A 157 -2.25 -6.08 0.17
C PHE A 157 -1.41 -7.05 1.00
N GLU A 158 -1.47 -6.98 2.33
CA GLU A 158 -0.72 -7.90 3.18
C GLU A 158 -1.16 -9.35 2.99
N ARG A 159 -2.48 -9.60 2.88
CA ARG A 159 -3.02 -10.95 2.61
C ARG A 159 -2.59 -11.46 1.25
N ALA A 160 -2.72 -10.64 0.21
CA ALA A 160 -2.29 -10.99 -1.14
C ALA A 160 -0.78 -11.28 -1.19
N LEU A 161 0.04 -10.46 -0.53
CA LEU A 161 1.48 -10.71 -0.41
C LEU A 161 1.75 -12.02 0.35
N LYS A 162 1.08 -12.26 1.49
CA LYS A 162 1.22 -13.50 2.26
C LYS A 162 0.94 -14.73 1.39
N LEU A 163 -0.18 -14.74 0.67
CA LEU A 163 -0.54 -15.82 -0.26
C LEU A 163 0.50 -15.96 -1.39
N ALA A 164 0.94 -14.85 -2.00
CA ALA A 164 1.93 -14.86 -3.07
C ALA A 164 3.30 -15.42 -2.64
N PHE A 165 3.64 -15.28 -1.36
CA PHE A 165 4.85 -15.87 -0.77
C PHE A 165 4.63 -17.27 -0.18
N GLY A 166 3.46 -17.89 -0.41
CA GLY A 166 3.15 -19.26 0.01
C GLY A 166 2.79 -19.39 1.49
N PHE A 167 2.47 -18.29 2.18
CA PHE A 167 1.99 -18.35 3.56
C PHE A 167 0.49 -18.67 3.59
N SER A 168 0.07 -19.49 4.57
CA SER A 168 -1.34 -19.66 4.88
C SER A 168 -1.87 -18.46 5.67
N LEU A 169 -3.13 -18.12 5.45
CA LEU A 169 -3.83 -17.11 6.25
C LEU A 169 -4.56 -17.77 7.41
N ASP A 170 -4.39 -17.25 8.62
CA ASP A 170 -5.20 -17.62 9.77
C ASP A 170 -6.52 -16.86 9.70
N ARG A 171 -7.56 -17.53 9.20
CA ARG A 171 -8.90 -16.95 9.01
C ARG A 171 -9.88 -17.49 10.02
N THR A 172 -10.71 -16.60 10.53
CA THR A 172 -11.82 -16.96 11.40
C THR A 172 -12.96 -17.56 10.60
N THR A 173 -13.84 -18.31 11.28
CA THR A 173 -15.12 -18.70 10.69
C THR A 173 -16.05 -17.50 10.66
N VAL A 174 -16.47 -17.07 9.47
CA VAL A 174 -17.38 -15.92 9.30
C VAL A 174 -18.77 -16.37 8.85
N ARG A 175 -19.78 -15.64 9.32
CA ARG A 175 -21.22 -15.88 9.07
C ARG A 175 -21.97 -14.56 9.18
N ASN A 176 -23.26 -14.56 8.88
CA ASN A 176 -24.12 -13.38 9.03
C ASN A 176 -23.93 -12.71 10.42
N GLY A 177 -23.72 -11.39 10.41
CA GLY A 177 -23.38 -10.56 11.57
C GLY A 177 -21.87 -10.37 11.80
N ALA A 178 -21.01 -11.19 11.19
CA ALA A 178 -19.56 -11.02 11.27
C ALA A 178 -19.11 -9.70 10.63
N ARG A 179 -17.98 -9.17 11.10
CA ARG A 179 -17.37 -7.96 10.55
C ARG A 179 -15.84 -8.10 10.48
N GLY A 180 -15.23 -7.29 9.63
CA GLY A 180 -13.78 -7.11 9.57
C GLY A 180 -13.14 -7.66 8.32
N VAL A 181 -11.81 -7.79 8.38
CA VAL A 181 -10.94 -8.08 7.22
C VAL A 181 -11.26 -9.40 6.53
N ASP A 182 -11.64 -10.45 7.26
CA ASP A 182 -12.08 -11.73 6.69
C ASP A 182 -13.36 -11.57 5.86
N VAL A 183 -14.32 -10.82 6.35
CA VAL A 183 -15.56 -10.55 5.62
C VAL A 183 -15.28 -9.71 4.37
N ARG A 184 -14.38 -8.73 4.50
CA ARG A 184 -14.02 -7.85 3.39
C ARG A 184 -13.32 -8.62 2.26
N GLU A 185 -12.36 -9.49 2.59
CA GLU A 185 -11.71 -10.38 1.61
C GLU A 185 -12.72 -11.33 0.96
N LEU A 186 -13.62 -11.92 1.75
CA LEU A 186 -14.71 -12.76 1.23
C LEU A 186 -15.55 -12.01 0.20
N GLN A 187 -15.95 -10.78 0.52
CA GLN A 187 -16.75 -9.94 -0.37
C GLN A 187 -15.99 -9.62 -1.67
N LEU A 188 -14.71 -9.28 -1.61
CA LEU A 188 -13.86 -9.05 -2.80
C LEU A 188 -13.82 -10.29 -3.70
N ASN A 189 -13.56 -11.47 -3.12
CA ASN A 189 -13.51 -12.73 -3.85
C ASN A 189 -14.85 -13.09 -4.50
N LEU A 190 -15.96 -12.76 -3.85
CA LEU A 190 -17.31 -12.98 -4.37
C LEU A 190 -17.79 -11.87 -5.32
N GLY A 191 -16.96 -10.87 -5.63
CA GLY A 191 -17.32 -9.76 -6.52
C GLY A 191 -18.38 -8.81 -5.91
N LEU A 192 -18.43 -8.72 -4.59
CA LEU A 192 -19.35 -7.87 -3.84
C LEU A 192 -18.70 -6.53 -3.47
N ASN A 193 -19.53 -5.56 -3.08
CA ASN A 193 -19.03 -4.38 -2.38
C ASN A 193 -18.40 -4.82 -1.04
N ALA A 194 -17.13 -4.50 -0.86
CA ALA A 194 -16.32 -4.99 0.25
C ALA A 194 -16.35 -4.02 1.43
N ASP A 195 -17.53 -3.89 2.06
CA ASP A 195 -17.76 -3.05 3.24
C ASP A 195 -17.31 -3.69 4.56
N GLY A 196 -16.92 -4.96 4.52
CA GLY A 196 -16.48 -5.72 5.68
C GLY A 196 -17.61 -6.09 6.64
N ILE A 197 -18.88 -6.03 6.23
CA ILE A 197 -20.06 -6.39 7.02
C ILE A 197 -20.78 -7.57 6.38
N PHE A 198 -20.87 -8.68 7.11
CA PHE A 198 -21.48 -9.90 6.61
C PHE A 198 -22.99 -9.82 6.83
N GLY A 199 -23.73 -9.33 5.83
CA GLY A 199 -25.19 -9.28 5.84
C GLY A 199 -25.85 -10.37 4.98
N ASN A 200 -27.17 -10.27 4.83
CA ASN A 200 -27.97 -11.22 4.03
C ASN A 200 -27.50 -11.34 2.57
N GLY A 201 -27.01 -10.25 1.98
CA GLY A 201 -26.45 -10.26 0.63
C GLY A 201 -25.19 -11.11 0.53
N THR A 202 -24.26 -10.95 1.48
CA THR A 202 -23.05 -11.78 1.57
C THR A 202 -23.40 -13.24 1.82
N GLU A 203 -24.36 -13.52 2.70
CA GLU A 203 -24.82 -14.89 2.98
C GLU A 203 -25.37 -15.58 1.73
N ALA A 204 -26.21 -14.91 0.96
CA ALA A 204 -26.76 -15.44 -0.28
C ALA A 204 -25.65 -15.79 -1.28
N SER A 205 -24.65 -14.91 -1.45
CA SER A 205 -23.50 -15.17 -2.32
C SER A 205 -22.61 -16.32 -1.82
N VAL A 206 -22.43 -16.46 -0.50
CA VAL A 206 -21.72 -17.61 0.09
C VAL A 206 -22.45 -18.91 -0.19
N LYS A 207 -23.76 -18.95 0.02
CA LYS A 207 -24.59 -20.14 -0.29
C LYS A 207 -24.52 -20.51 -1.77
N ALA A 208 -24.58 -19.52 -2.66
CA ALA A 208 -24.42 -19.74 -4.09
C ALA A 208 -23.05 -20.31 -4.45
N PHE A 209 -21.97 -19.78 -3.84
CA PHE A 209 -20.62 -20.31 -4.01
C PHE A 209 -20.52 -21.76 -3.48
N GLN A 210 -21.02 -22.02 -2.28
CA GLN A 210 -21.01 -23.35 -1.66
C GLN A 210 -21.73 -24.37 -2.54
N ASN A 211 -22.95 -24.05 -2.98
CA ASN A 211 -23.73 -24.92 -3.87
C ASN A 211 -22.99 -25.22 -5.19
N LYS A 212 -22.42 -24.18 -5.83
CA LYS A 212 -21.67 -24.31 -7.09
C LYS A 212 -20.49 -25.27 -6.98
N TYR A 213 -19.82 -25.32 -5.84
CA TYR A 213 -18.62 -26.15 -5.62
C TYR A 213 -18.88 -27.39 -4.76
N GLY A 214 -20.14 -27.79 -4.58
CA GLY A 214 -20.50 -29.04 -3.89
C GLY A 214 -20.18 -29.04 -2.39
N LEU A 215 -20.18 -27.87 -1.75
CA LEU A 215 -20.05 -27.71 -0.30
C LEU A 215 -21.43 -27.69 0.38
N SER A 216 -21.45 -27.85 1.71
CA SER A 216 -22.63 -27.55 2.55
C SER A 216 -23.03 -26.09 2.33
N ASP A 217 -24.30 -25.84 1.95
CA ASP A 217 -24.85 -24.51 1.61
C ASP A 217 -25.47 -23.80 2.83
N ASP A 218 -24.76 -23.89 3.96
CA ASP A 218 -25.17 -23.33 5.25
C ASP A 218 -24.97 -21.82 5.37
N GLY A 219 -24.30 -21.18 4.42
CA GLY A 219 -23.96 -19.75 4.47
C GLY A 219 -22.83 -19.41 5.45
N ILE A 220 -22.13 -20.42 5.99
CA ILE A 220 -21.03 -20.27 6.93
C ILE A 220 -19.70 -20.51 6.22
N VAL A 221 -18.80 -19.55 6.31
CA VAL A 221 -17.46 -19.65 5.73
C VAL A 221 -16.49 -20.18 6.78
N GLY A 222 -16.47 -21.51 6.91
CA GLY A 222 -15.47 -22.23 7.69
C GLY A 222 -14.25 -22.64 6.87
N LYS A 223 -13.36 -23.44 7.47
CA LYS A 223 -12.09 -23.89 6.87
C LYS A 223 -12.24 -24.48 5.46
N ASN A 224 -13.26 -25.30 5.21
CA ASN A 224 -13.48 -25.93 3.91
C ASN A 224 -13.90 -24.91 2.84
N THR A 225 -14.81 -24.00 3.18
CA THR A 225 -15.24 -22.92 2.29
C THR A 225 -14.07 -21.99 1.97
N TRP A 226 -13.26 -21.61 2.97
CA TRP A 226 -12.05 -20.81 2.75
C TRP A 226 -11.05 -21.48 1.82
N LYS A 227 -10.73 -22.75 2.07
CA LYS A 227 -9.82 -23.52 1.21
C LYS A 227 -10.31 -23.55 -0.24
N LYS A 228 -11.62 -23.71 -0.46
CA LYS A 228 -12.20 -23.73 -1.82
C LYS A 228 -12.20 -22.34 -2.46
N ILE A 229 -12.47 -21.27 -1.70
CA ILE A 229 -12.30 -19.88 -2.18
C ILE A 229 -10.86 -19.66 -2.66
N GLU A 230 -9.87 -20.04 -1.87
CA GLU A 230 -8.47 -19.88 -2.26
C GLU A 230 -8.10 -20.67 -3.53
N SER A 231 -8.52 -21.94 -3.58
CA SER A 231 -8.37 -22.83 -4.74
C SER A 231 -8.87 -22.17 -6.03
N VAL A 232 -10.07 -21.60 -5.97
CA VAL A 232 -10.75 -21.02 -7.13
C VAL A 232 -10.11 -19.69 -7.54
N PHE A 233 -9.82 -18.79 -6.59
CA PHE A 233 -9.43 -17.41 -6.92
C PHE A 233 -7.93 -17.19 -7.02
N TYR A 234 -7.09 -18.00 -6.36
CA TYR A 234 -5.64 -17.80 -6.36
C TYR A 234 -4.87 -18.90 -7.10
N TRP A 235 -5.38 -20.13 -7.09
CA TRP A 235 -4.65 -21.28 -7.63
C TRP A 235 -5.19 -21.80 -8.97
N GLY A 236 -6.35 -21.31 -9.42
CA GLY A 236 -6.96 -21.71 -10.70
C GLY A 236 -7.41 -23.18 -10.73
N GLU A 237 -7.55 -23.81 -9.55
CA GLU A 237 -8.03 -25.17 -9.40
C GLU A 237 -9.54 -25.10 -9.15
N ALA A 238 -10.34 -25.18 -10.23
CA ALA A 238 -11.80 -25.22 -10.16
C ALA A 238 -12.30 -26.63 -9.79
#